data_AF-K2FB15-F1
#
_entry.id   AF-K2FB15-F1
#
_cell.length_a   1.000
_cell.length_b   1.000
_cell.length_c   1.000
_cell.angle_alpha   90.00
_cell.angle_beta   90.00
_cell.angle_gamma   90.00
#
_symmetry.space_group_name_H-M   'P 1'
#
loop_
_entity.id
_entity.type
_entity.pdbx_description
1 polymer ?
#
loop_
_entity_poly.entity_id
_entity_poly.type
_entity_poly.pdbx_seq_one_letter_code
_entity_poly.pdbx_strand_id
1 'polypeptide(L)'
;MPKPSLQRIADFYLERGYRGKRLRQALVKDKVYSRLFNERKKKLTRKIRISTAERKKYVLSLNQDFDILKNVKLLEKAKLNQADKELIKLIKTQLEDDWRGFLIKALNKLLKKY
;
A
#
# COMPACT_ATOMS: atom_id res chain seq x y z
N MET A 1 1.46 -31.05 0.52
CA MET A 1 2.19 -29.95 1.21
C MET A 1 1.42 -28.63 1.04
N PRO A 2 1.14 -27.85 2.10
CA PRO A 2 0.41 -26.59 1.96
C PRO A 2 1.27 -25.58 1.18
N LYS A 3 0.67 -24.94 0.17
CA LYS A 3 1.36 -23.97 -0.70
C LYS A 3 1.95 -22.82 0.15
N PRO A 4 3.21 -22.40 -0.07
CA PRO A 4 3.79 -21.28 0.67
C PRO A 4 2.96 -20.02 0.40
N SER A 5 2.44 -19.41 1.47
CA SER A 5 1.70 -18.15 1.39
C SER A 5 2.68 -16.98 1.47
N LEU A 6 2.31 -15.83 0.89
CA LEU A 6 3.11 -14.58 1.04
C LEU A 6 3.38 -14.25 2.51
N GLN A 7 2.40 -14.52 3.37
CA GLN A 7 2.50 -14.34 4.82
C GLN A 7 3.62 -15.21 5.40
N ARG A 8 3.62 -16.51 5.09
CA ARG A 8 4.62 -17.45 5.62
C ARG A 8 6.05 -17.10 5.20
N ILE A 9 6.23 -16.56 3.98
CA ILE A 9 7.54 -16.09 3.53
C ILE A 9 7.93 -14.79 4.26
N ALA A 10 6.99 -13.86 4.45
CA ALA A 10 7.25 -12.65 5.24
C ALA A 10 7.59 -12.97 6.70
N ASP A 11 6.82 -13.87 7.33
CA ASP A 11 7.01 -14.31 8.71
C ASP A 11 8.39 -14.95 8.90
N PHE A 12 8.86 -15.77 7.96
CA PHE A 12 10.21 -16.32 7.97
C PHE A 12 11.33 -15.26 8.04
N TYR A 13 11.19 -14.15 7.30
CA TYR A 13 12.16 -13.05 7.37
C TYR A 13 11.99 -12.22 8.65
N LEU A 14 10.75 -12.05 9.14
CA LEU A 14 10.46 -11.36 10.39
C LEU A 14 11.06 -12.11 11.61
N GLU A 15 10.95 -13.45 11.64
CA GLU A 15 11.53 -14.34 12.66
C GLU A 15 13.07 -14.27 12.67
N ARG A 16 13.67 -14.02 11.50
CA ARG A 16 15.11 -13.77 11.35
C ARG A 16 15.53 -12.33 11.67
N GLY A 17 14.63 -11.52 12.21
CA GLY A 17 14.92 -10.15 12.63
C GLY A 17 14.91 -9.11 11.50
N TYR A 18 14.49 -9.46 10.28
CA TYR A 18 14.39 -8.48 9.20
C TYR A 18 13.20 -7.55 9.45
N ARG A 19 13.44 -6.24 9.44
CA ARG A 19 12.41 -5.19 9.63
C ARG A 19 12.55 -4.07 8.59
N GLY A 20 11.48 -3.31 8.40
CA GLY A 20 11.49 -2.07 7.59
C GLY A 20 12.09 -2.24 6.19
N LYS A 21 13.10 -1.43 5.85
CA LYS A 21 13.76 -1.43 4.54
C LYS A 21 14.48 -2.76 4.24
N ARG A 22 15.11 -3.38 5.25
CA ARG A 22 15.81 -4.67 5.12
C ARG A 22 14.85 -5.80 4.76
N LEU A 23 13.69 -5.84 5.42
CA LEU A 23 12.64 -6.80 5.10
C LEU A 23 12.16 -6.64 3.66
N ARG A 24 11.88 -5.41 3.21
CA ARG A 24 11.46 -5.16 1.82
C ARG A 24 12.48 -5.65 0.81
N GLN A 25 13.76 -5.36 1.04
CA GLN A 25 14.84 -5.81 0.15
C GLN A 25 14.94 -7.34 0.08
N ALA A 26 14.81 -8.02 1.22
CA ALA A 26 14.82 -9.47 1.28
C ALA A 26 13.62 -10.08 0.51
N LEU A 27 12.42 -9.55 0.72
CA LEU A 27 11.21 -10.01 0.06
C LEU A 27 11.23 -9.78 -1.46
N VAL A 28 11.79 -8.66 -1.93
CA VAL A 28 11.92 -8.38 -3.37
C VAL A 28 12.93 -9.33 -4.03
N LYS A 29 14.02 -9.67 -3.34
CA LYS A 29 15.03 -10.61 -3.86
C LYS A 29 14.56 -12.06 -3.87
N ASP A 30 13.59 -12.40 -3.02
CA ASP A 30 13.01 -13.73 -2.97
C ASP A 30 12.15 -14.00 -4.22
N LYS A 31 12.61 -14.93 -5.07
CA LYS A 31 11.96 -15.27 -6.35
C LYS A 31 10.56 -15.87 -6.15
N VAL A 32 10.36 -16.62 -5.07
CA VAL A 32 9.08 -17.27 -4.76
C VAL A 32 8.08 -16.22 -4.27
N TYR A 33 8.51 -15.35 -3.35
CA TYR A 33 7.72 -14.22 -2.89
C TYR A 33 7.32 -13.33 -4.07
N SER A 34 8.28 -12.91 -4.89
CA SER A 34 8.04 -12.03 -6.03
C SER A 34 7.08 -12.63 -7.05
N ARG A 35 7.17 -13.93 -7.34
CA ARG A 35 6.23 -14.61 -8.24
C ARG A 35 4.81 -14.62 -7.66
N LEU A 36 4.65 -15.10 -6.42
CA LEU A 36 3.36 -15.17 -5.74
C LEU A 36 2.74 -13.77 -5.57
N PHE A 37 3.57 -12.77 -5.30
CA PHE A 37 3.18 -11.39 -5.15
C PHE A 37 2.67 -10.83 -6.47
N ASN A 38 3.38 -11.07 -7.58
CA ASN A 38 2.96 -10.62 -8.91
C ASN A 38 1.68 -11.31 -9.40
N GLU A 39 1.51 -12.61 -9.14
CA GLU A 39 0.27 -13.34 -9.45
C GLU A 39 -0.92 -12.83 -8.64
N ARG A 40 -0.74 -12.61 -7.33
CA ARG A 40 -1.77 -12.00 -6.48
C ARG A 40 -2.09 -10.59 -6.89
N LYS A 41 -1.06 -9.77 -7.16
CA LYS A 41 -1.21 -8.40 -7.67
C LYS A 41 -2.08 -8.43 -8.92
N LYS A 42 -1.74 -9.23 -9.95
CA LYS A 42 -2.57 -9.36 -11.16
C LYS A 42 -4.03 -9.69 -10.87
N LYS A 43 -4.32 -10.63 -9.96
CA LYS A 43 -5.70 -11.01 -9.57
C LYS A 43 -6.45 -9.85 -8.87
N LEU A 44 -5.85 -9.23 -7.87
CA LEU A 44 -6.45 -8.12 -7.10
C LEU A 44 -6.68 -6.88 -7.97
N THR A 45 -5.73 -6.60 -8.86
CA THR A 45 -5.79 -5.46 -9.78
C THR A 45 -6.94 -5.58 -10.78
N ARG A 46 -7.28 -6.80 -11.22
CA ARG A 46 -8.46 -7.09 -12.06
C ARG A 46 -9.77 -6.91 -11.28
N LYS A 47 -9.81 -7.31 -10.01
CA LYS A 47 -11.01 -7.23 -9.16
C LYS A 47 -11.41 -5.79 -8.79
N ILE A 48 -10.42 -4.92 -8.54
CA ILE A 48 -10.64 -3.53 -8.04
C ILE A 48 -10.65 -2.50 -9.19
N ARG A 49 -10.53 -2.95 -10.45
CA ARG A 49 -10.40 -2.08 -11.66
C ARG A 49 -9.39 -0.95 -11.44
N ILE A 50 -8.14 -1.32 -11.13
CA ILE A 50 -7.06 -0.35 -10.90
C ILE A 50 -6.47 0.07 -12.26
N SER A 51 -6.46 1.37 -12.51
CA SER A 51 -5.97 1.95 -13.77
C SER A 51 -4.45 1.81 -13.90
N THR A 52 -3.93 1.94 -15.12
CA THR A 52 -2.48 1.89 -15.37
C THR A 52 -1.76 3.03 -14.64
N ALA A 53 -2.37 4.20 -14.52
CA ALA A 53 -1.81 5.33 -13.78
C ALA A 53 -1.71 5.02 -12.27
N GLU A 54 -2.76 4.46 -11.67
CA GLU A 54 -2.76 4.05 -10.26
C GLU A 54 -1.71 2.96 -9.98
N ARG A 55 -1.53 2.00 -10.91
CA ARG A 55 -0.50 0.95 -10.76
C ARG A 55 0.93 1.49 -10.76
N LYS A 56 1.18 2.59 -11.47
CA LYS A 56 2.48 3.26 -11.49
C LYS A 56 2.67 4.15 -10.27
N LYS A 57 1.59 4.78 -9.81
CA LYS A 57 1.60 5.74 -8.72
C LYS A 57 1.70 5.07 -7.33
N TYR A 58 1.00 3.95 -7.13
CA TYR A 58 0.86 3.34 -5.81
C TYR A 58 1.72 2.08 -5.61
N VAL A 59 2.35 2.00 -4.45
CA VAL A 59 3.05 0.85 -3.91
C VAL A 59 2.05 -0.01 -3.14
N LEU A 60 1.39 -0.92 -3.86
CA LEU A 60 0.41 -1.87 -3.30
C LEU A 60 1.12 -3.19 -2.93
N SER A 61 1.92 -3.16 -1.88
CA SER A 61 2.81 -4.26 -1.46
C SER A 61 2.16 -5.26 -0.51
N LEU A 62 1.09 -4.87 0.18
CA LEU A 62 0.36 -5.67 1.16
C LEU A 62 -1.12 -5.79 0.76
N ASN A 63 -1.80 -6.83 1.26
CA ASN A 63 -3.25 -6.97 1.02
C ASN A 63 -4.02 -5.74 1.54
N GLN A 64 -3.58 -5.23 2.69
CA GLN A 64 -4.15 -4.04 3.33
C GLN A 64 -4.12 -2.82 2.40
N ASP A 65 -3.09 -2.66 1.59
CA ASP A 65 -2.98 -1.54 0.63
C ASP A 65 -4.09 -1.60 -0.43
N PHE A 66 -4.46 -2.81 -0.85
CA PHE A 66 -5.59 -3.02 -1.77
C PHE A 66 -6.93 -2.78 -1.10
N ASP A 67 -7.09 -3.18 0.16
CA ASP A 67 -8.31 -2.92 0.93
C ASP A 67 -8.51 -1.42 1.16
N ILE A 68 -7.43 -0.70 1.49
CA ILE A 68 -7.42 0.77 1.58
C ILE A 68 -7.85 1.37 0.25
N LEU A 69 -7.22 0.98 -0.88
CA LEU A 69 -7.57 1.53 -2.19
C LEU A 69 -9.02 1.21 -2.59
N LYS A 70 -9.51 0.01 -2.27
CA LYS A 70 -10.90 -0.38 -2.52
C LYS A 70 -11.86 0.51 -1.74
N ASN A 71 -11.61 0.71 -0.44
CA ASN A 71 -12.46 1.53 0.42
C ASN A 71 -12.45 2.99 0.00
N VAL A 72 -11.27 3.53 -0.34
CA VAL A 72 -11.13 4.87 -0.94
C VAL A 72 -12.01 5.02 -2.18
N LYS A 73 -11.96 4.06 -3.12
CA LYS A 73 -12.77 4.12 -4.34
C LYS A 73 -14.27 4.06 -4.09
N LEU A 74 -14.71 3.38 -3.02
CA LEU A 74 -16.12 3.37 -2.62
C LEU A 74 -16.52 4.73 -2.04
N LEU A 75 -15.68 5.30 -1.18
CA LEU A 75 -15.92 6.61 -0.56
C LEU A 75 -15.86 7.77 -1.56
N GLU A 76 -15.00 7.69 -2.59
CA GLU A 76 -14.94 8.69 -3.67
C GLU A 76 -16.24 8.80 -4.49
N LYS A 77 -17.09 7.76 -4.46
CA LYS A 77 -18.41 7.78 -5.09
C LYS A 77 -19.49 8.36 -4.16
N ALA A 78 -19.22 8.50 -2.88
CA ALA A 78 -20.15 9.06 -1.91
C ALA A 78 -20.08 10.59 -1.90
N LYS A 79 -21.18 11.23 -1.47
CA LYS A 79 -21.18 12.67 -1.20
C LYS A 79 -20.53 12.92 0.17
N LEU A 80 -19.24 13.23 0.16
CA LEU A 80 -18.47 13.54 1.35
C LEU A 80 -18.37 15.04 1.62
N ASN A 81 -18.25 15.42 2.88
CA ASN A 81 -17.92 16.78 3.26
C ASN A 81 -16.44 17.09 2.93
N GLN A 82 -16.03 18.36 3.09
CA GLN A 82 -14.67 18.79 2.72
C GLN A 82 -13.59 18.14 3.59
N ALA A 83 -13.83 17.97 4.89
CA ALA A 83 -12.87 17.37 5.81
C ALA A 83 -12.63 15.88 5.49
N ASP A 84 -13.68 15.14 5.20
CA ASP A 84 -13.60 13.72 4.81
C ASP A 84 -12.87 13.54 3.48
N LYS A 85 -13.09 14.45 2.52
CA LYS A 85 -12.34 14.46 1.25
C LYS A 85 -10.85 14.66 1.48
N GLU A 86 -10.48 15.58 2.37
CA GLU A 86 -9.09 15.84 2.72
C GLU A 86 -8.45 14.65 3.43
N LEU A 87 -9.17 14.01 4.35
CA LEU A 87 -8.74 12.79 5.02
C LEU A 87 -8.50 11.65 4.01
N ILE A 88 -9.42 11.40 3.09
CA ILE A 88 -9.25 10.38 2.05
C ILE A 88 -8.05 10.70 1.17
N LYS A 89 -7.87 11.97 0.79
CA LYS A 89 -6.71 12.39 0.02
C LYS A 89 -5.41 12.08 0.76
N LEU A 90 -5.36 12.35 2.06
CA LEU A 90 -4.22 12.00 2.92
C LEU A 90 -3.99 10.48 2.96
N ILE A 91 -5.04 9.68 3.19
CA ILE A 91 -4.96 8.21 3.20
C ILE A 91 -4.41 7.69 1.87
N LYS A 92 -4.83 8.25 0.73
CA LYS A 92 -4.30 7.86 -0.60
C LYS A 92 -2.81 8.12 -0.74
N THR A 93 -2.28 9.19 -0.15
CA THR A 93 -0.83 9.45 -0.22
C THR A 93 -0.02 8.37 0.46
N GLN A 94 -0.60 7.64 1.43
CA GLN A 94 0.06 6.54 2.14
C GLN A 94 0.34 5.33 1.25
N LEU A 95 -0.35 5.25 0.11
CA LEU A 95 -0.10 4.23 -0.91
C LEU A 95 1.02 4.64 -1.88
N GLU A 96 1.56 5.86 -1.82
CA GLU A 96 2.66 6.32 -2.68
C GLU A 96 4.02 5.92 -2.09
N ASP A 97 5.06 5.80 -2.93
CA ASP A 97 6.39 5.34 -2.47
C ASP A 97 7.01 6.30 -1.44
N ASP A 98 6.94 7.61 -1.71
CA ASP A 98 7.36 8.67 -0.79
C ASP A 98 6.19 9.30 -0.01
N TRP A 99 5.35 8.44 0.58
CA TRP A 99 4.22 8.91 1.38
C TRP A 99 4.62 9.78 2.58
N ARG A 100 5.84 9.61 3.10
CA ARG A 100 6.36 10.40 4.23
C ARG A 100 6.48 11.87 3.86
N GLY A 101 6.90 12.19 2.64
CA GLY A 101 6.98 13.57 2.16
C GLY A 101 5.63 14.29 2.23
N PHE A 102 4.53 13.60 1.91
CA PHE A 102 3.19 14.16 2.01
C PHE A 102 2.76 14.44 3.45
N LEU A 103 3.08 13.54 4.39
CA LEU A 103 2.81 13.78 5.82
C LEU A 103 3.61 14.94 6.37
N ILE A 104 4.91 15.01 6.07
CA ILE A 104 5.78 16.11 6.53
C ILE A 104 5.24 17.44 6.00
N LYS A 105 4.83 17.49 4.72
CA LYS A 105 4.23 18.69 4.14
C LYS A 105 2.92 19.10 4.82
N ALA A 106 2.09 18.13 5.19
CA ALA A 106 0.84 18.38 5.92
C ALA A 106 1.12 18.90 7.34
N LEU A 107 2.06 18.28 8.06
CA LEU A 107 2.48 18.69 9.39
C LEU A 107 3.09 20.09 9.39
N ASN A 108 3.97 20.40 8.42
CA ASN A 108 4.57 21.74 8.29
C ASN A 108 3.53 22.83 8.03
N LYS A 109 2.40 22.51 7.38
CA LYS A 109 1.29 23.46 7.24
C LYS A 109 0.57 23.69 8.57
N LEU A 110 0.37 22.63 9.36
CA LEU A 110 -0.25 22.73 10.68
C LEU A 110 0.63 23.53 11.65
N LEU A 111 1.95 23.25 11.67
CA LEU A 111 2.93 23.98 12.48
C LEU A 111 3.11 25.46 12.08
N LYS A 112 2.65 25.86 10.89
CA LYS A 112 2.60 27.29 10.51
C LYS A 112 1.31 27.98 10.95
N LYS A 113 0.28 27.18 11.25
CA LYS A 113 -1.05 27.67 11.61
C LYS A 113 -1.21 27.78 13.12
N TYR A 114 -0.59 26.87 13.87
CA TYR A 114 -0.56 26.80 15.32
C TYR A 114 0.87 27.02 15.80
#